data_AF-A0A8T5SJ98-F1
#
_entry.id   AF-A0A8T5SJ98-F1
#
_cell.length_a   1.000
_cell.length_b   1.000
_cell.length_c   1.000
_cell.angle_alpha   90.00
_cell.angle_beta   90.00
_cell.angle_gamma   90.00
#
_symmetry.space_group_name_H-M   'P 1'
#
loop_
_entity.id
_entity.type
_entity.pdbx_description
1 polymer ?
#
loop_
_entity_poly.entity_id
_entity_poly.type
_entity_poly.pdbx_seq_one_letter_code
_entity_poly.pdbx_strand_id
1 'polypeptide(L)'
;MRLNGCEYLAITKSAVLTGIDSLKICLAYDINGTEITTFPTSAQFLSKAIPVYEEMDGWVEEIEVLSDADGLKSLPDQLQKYLSHLERSTGSKIALVSVNPDRADTIVLQETGL
;
A
#
# COMPACT_ATOMS: atom_id res chain seq x y z
N MET A 1 8.96 -8.61 0.14
CA MET A 1 10.22 -8.16 -0.49
C MET A 1 11.39 -9.11 -0.30
N ARG A 2 12.08 -9.09 0.85
CA ARG A 2 13.37 -9.77 1.03
C ARG A 2 13.32 -11.29 0.90
N LEU A 3 12.26 -11.95 1.40
CA LEU A 3 12.14 -13.41 1.38
C LEU A 3 11.81 -13.98 -0.01
N ASN A 4 10.94 -13.28 -0.77
CA ASN A 4 10.42 -13.78 -2.05
C ASN A 4 11.02 -13.05 -3.27
N GLY A 5 11.91 -12.07 -3.08
CA GLY A 5 12.44 -11.25 -4.16
C GLY A 5 11.37 -10.45 -4.92
N CYS A 6 10.34 -9.99 -4.22
CA CYS A 6 9.12 -9.43 -4.84
C CYS A 6 9.36 -8.07 -5.52
N GLU A 7 9.71 -8.06 -6.81
CA GLU A 7 9.98 -6.82 -7.54
C GLU A 7 8.73 -5.94 -7.71
N TYR A 8 7.57 -6.57 -7.94
CA TYR A 8 6.29 -5.89 -8.22
C TYR A 8 5.22 -6.22 -7.17
N LEU A 9 4.40 -5.23 -6.84
CA LEU A 9 3.22 -5.35 -5.97
C LEU A 9 1.94 -5.21 -6.78
N ALA A 10 0.94 -5.99 -6.37
CA ALA A 10 -0.45 -5.75 -6.72
C ALA A 10 -1.18 -5.22 -5.48
N ILE A 11 -1.63 -3.98 -5.55
CA ILE A 11 -2.43 -3.36 -4.49
C ILE A 11 -3.90 -3.70 -4.76
N THR A 12 -4.59 -4.20 -3.75
CA THR A 12 -5.99 -4.63 -3.86
C THR A 12 -6.85 -3.94 -2.82
N LYS A 13 -8.14 -3.79 -3.11
CA LYS A 13 -9.13 -3.23 -2.18
C LYS A 13 -8.85 -1.78 -1.77
N SER A 14 -8.26 -0.97 -2.65
CA SER A 14 -7.98 0.43 -2.31
C SER A 14 -9.25 1.23 -2.02
N ALA A 15 -10.41 0.93 -2.66
CA ALA A 15 -11.69 1.56 -2.33
C ALA A 15 -12.14 1.37 -0.87
N VAL A 16 -11.66 0.35 -0.15
CA VAL A 16 -12.01 0.15 1.26
C VAL A 16 -11.44 1.27 2.14
N LEU A 17 -10.40 1.97 1.66
CA LEU A 17 -9.76 3.08 2.37
C LEU A 17 -10.41 4.44 2.07
N THR A 18 -11.30 4.52 1.06
CA THR A 18 -12.02 5.75 0.73
C THR A 18 -12.93 6.18 1.88
N GLY A 19 -12.92 7.47 2.22
CA GLY A 19 -13.71 8.05 3.31
C GLY A 19 -13.03 8.02 4.68
N ILE A 20 -11.80 7.53 4.78
CA ILE A 20 -11.00 7.60 6.01
C ILE A 20 -10.15 8.87 5.96
N ASP A 21 -10.31 9.78 6.92
CA ASP A 21 -9.60 11.08 6.90
C ASP A 21 -8.08 10.95 7.08
N SER A 22 -7.64 10.10 8.03
CA SER A 22 -6.21 9.87 8.33
C SER A 22 -5.91 8.37 8.28
N LEU A 23 -5.05 8.00 7.33
CA LEU A 23 -4.56 6.65 7.12
C LEU A 23 -3.28 6.42 7.92
N LYS A 24 -3.25 5.32 8.68
CA LYS A 24 -2.08 4.93 9.48
C LYS A 24 -1.30 3.82 8.80
N ILE A 25 -0.03 4.07 8.50
CA ILE A 25 0.89 3.11 7.90
C ILE A 25 1.91 2.67 8.94
N CYS A 26 1.93 1.38 9.25
CA CYS A 26 2.89 0.83 10.21
C CYS A 26 4.26 0.69 9.54
N LEU A 27 5.25 1.45 10.00
CA LEU A 27 6.61 1.41 9.44
C LEU A 27 7.60 0.65 10.32
N ALA A 28 7.32 0.58 11.62
CA ALA A 28 8.15 -0.12 12.58
C ALA A 28 7.31 -0.67 13.74
N TYR A 29 7.99 -1.41 14.61
CA TYR A 29 7.44 -1.93 15.85
C TYR A 29 8.37 -1.57 17.00
N ASP A 30 7.84 -1.00 18.07
CA ASP A 30 8.54 -0.93 19.35
C ASP A 30 8.28 -2.21 20.15
N ILE A 31 9.37 -2.89 20.53
CA ILE A 31 9.34 -4.07 21.40
C ILE A 31 10.21 -3.79 22.63
N ASN A 32 9.56 -3.40 23.73
CA ASN A 32 10.20 -3.08 25.02
C ASN A 32 11.25 -1.96 24.92
N GLY A 33 10.95 -0.88 24.20
CA GLY A 33 11.82 0.28 24.00
C GLY A 33 12.85 0.09 22.88
N THR A 34 12.76 -0.99 22.10
CA THR A 34 13.63 -1.23 20.94
C THR A 34 12.80 -1.21 19.66
N GLU A 35 13.07 -0.24 18.80
CA GLU A 35 12.42 -0.14 17.49
C GLU A 35 13.02 -1.14 16.51
N ILE A 36 12.16 -1.87 15.80
CA ILE A 36 12.53 -2.76 14.70
C ILE A 36 11.68 -2.49 13.46
N THR A 37 12.29 -2.58 12.28
CA THR A 37 11.64 -2.34 10.98
C THR A 37 11.33 -3.62 10.21
N THR A 38 11.61 -4.78 10.81
CA THR A 38 11.28 -6.09 10.25
C THR A 38 10.20 -6.76 11.06
N PHE A 39 9.30 -7.47 10.39
CA PHE A 39 8.24 -8.22 11.05
C PHE A 39 8.82 -9.19 12.11
N PRO A 40 8.30 -9.21 13.35
CA PRO A 40 8.81 -10.07 14.42
C PRO A 40 8.71 -11.56 14.04
N THR A 41 9.79 -12.32 14.23
CA THR A 41 9.85 -13.73 13.82
C THR A 41 9.28 -14.71 14.87
N SER A 42 8.98 -14.24 16.08
CA SER A 42 8.39 -15.05 17.15
C SER A 42 7.04 -14.49 17.58
N ALA A 43 6.10 -15.40 17.88
CA ALA A 43 4.78 -15.02 18.40
C ALA A 43 4.87 -14.24 19.72
N GLN A 44 5.86 -14.57 20.56
CA GLN A 44 6.09 -13.90 21.84
C GLN A 44 6.58 -12.45 21.67
N PHE A 45 7.40 -12.16 20.66
CA PHE A 45 7.79 -10.79 20.36
C PHE A 45 6.68 -10.03 19.67
N LEU A 46 5.98 -10.68 18.72
CA LEU A 46 4.82 -10.10 18.06
C LEU A 46 3.72 -9.68 19.04
N SER A 47 3.46 -10.48 20.10
CA SER A 47 2.45 -10.13 21.11
C SER A 47 2.79 -8.89 21.94
N LYS A 48 4.03 -8.41 21.87
CA LYS A 48 4.52 -7.21 22.57
C LYS A 48 4.78 -6.04 21.62
N ALA A 49 4.63 -6.26 20.31
CA ALA A 49 4.94 -5.27 19.30
C ALA A 49 3.92 -4.14 19.31
N ILE A 50 4.38 -2.93 19.60
CA ILE A 50 3.58 -1.71 19.50
C ILE A 50 3.87 -1.10 18.13
N PRO A 51 2.88 -0.99 17.22
CA PRO A 51 3.10 -0.43 15.90
C PRO A 51 3.45 1.06 15.99
N VAL A 52 4.48 1.45 15.24
CA VAL A 52 4.86 2.85 15.04
C VAL A 52 4.31 3.29 13.69
N TYR A 53 3.36 4.22 13.73
CA TYR A 53 2.61 4.67 12.56
C TYR A 53 3.14 5.99 11.99
N GLU A 54 3.19 6.07 10.68
CA GLU A 54 3.13 7.33 9.94
C GLU A 54 1.67 7.60 9.56
N GLU A 55 1.23 8.85 9.66
CA GLU A 55 -0.10 9.27 9.23
C GLU A 55 -0.03 9.94 7.86
N MET A 56 -1.00 9.62 7.00
CA MET A 56 -1.19 10.24 5.69
C MET A 56 -2.65 10.65 5.54
N ASP A 57 -2.88 11.77 4.85
CA ASP A 57 -4.24 12.17 4.49
C ASP A 57 -4.88 11.09 3.61
N GLY A 58 -6.12 10.73 3.90
CA GLY A 58 -6.91 9.88 3.02
C GLY A 58 -7.58 10.64 1.88
N TRP A 59 -8.54 9.99 1.23
CA TRP A 59 -9.29 10.53 0.10
C TRP A 59 -10.77 10.20 0.24
N VAL A 60 -11.60 11.03 -0.38
CA VAL A 60 -13.07 10.88 -0.41
C VAL A 60 -13.62 10.79 -1.81
N GLU A 61 -12.79 11.15 -2.80
CA GLU A 61 -13.12 11.14 -4.21
C GLU A 61 -13.40 9.72 -4.68
N GLU A 62 -14.45 9.57 -5.49
CA GLU A 62 -14.72 8.32 -6.19
C GLU A 62 -13.60 8.03 -7.19
N ILE A 63 -13.22 6.75 -7.29
CA ILE A 63 -12.15 6.33 -8.18
C ILE A 63 -12.76 5.95 -9.53
N GLU A 64 -12.56 6.79 -10.54
CA GLU A 64 -12.91 6.44 -11.92
C GLU A 64 -11.86 5.51 -12.51
N VAL A 65 -12.32 4.36 -13.01
CA VAL A 65 -11.46 3.38 -13.68
C VAL A 65 -11.27 3.81 -15.12
N LEU A 66 -10.10 4.36 -15.41
CA LEU A 66 -9.64 4.53 -16.79
C LEU A 66 -8.76 3.34 -17.17
N SER A 67 -9.04 2.72 -18.30
CA SER A 67 -8.11 1.77 -18.91
C SER A 67 -6.89 2.55 -19.42
N ASP A 68 -5.72 1.89 -19.41
CA ASP A 68 -4.48 2.33 -20.06
C ASP A 68 -3.60 3.33 -19.27
N ALA A 69 -2.61 3.92 -19.98
CA ALA A 69 -1.47 4.65 -19.41
C ALA A 69 -1.82 5.89 -18.56
N ASP A 70 -3.06 6.36 -18.62
CA ASP A 70 -3.56 7.48 -17.80
C ASP A 70 -4.24 7.04 -16.49
N GLY A 71 -4.38 5.72 -16.26
CA GLY A 71 -5.06 5.18 -15.07
C GLY A 71 -4.42 5.58 -13.74
N LEU A 72 -3.10 5.86 -13.68
CA LEU A 72 -2.51 6.43 -12.46
C LEU A 72 -2.99 7.85 -12.20
N LYS A 73 -3.09 8.66 -13.27
CA LYS A 73 -3.46 10.07 -13.18
C LYS A 73 -4.94 10.27 -12.89
N SER A 74 -5.77 9.25 -13.15
CA SER A 74 -7.19 9.27 -12.79
C SER A 74 -7.43 8.97 -11.31
N LEU A 75 -6.42 8.49 -10.58
CA LEU A 75 -6.54 8.25 -9.16
C LEU A 75 -6.54 9.58 -8.38
N PRO A 76 -7.25 9.66 -7.24
CA PRO A 76 -7.15 10.79 -6.33
C PRO A 76 -5.68 11.06 -5.93
N ASP A 77 -5.31 12.33 -5.81
CA ASP A 77 -3.92 12.73 -5.49
C ASP A 77 -3.38 12.05 -4.22
N GLN A 78 -4.22 11.92 -3.19
CA GLN A 78 -3.82 11.28 -1.95
C GLN A 78 -3.64 9.76 -2.10
N LEU A 79 -4.43 9.10 -2.95
CA LEU A 79 -4.19 7.71 -3.30
C LEU A 79 -2.88 7.55 -4.08
N GLN A 80 -2.56 8.44 -5.02
CA GLN A 80 -1.27 8.40 -5.72
C GLN A 80 -0.08 8.57 -4.75
N LYS A 81 -0.19 9.48 -3.79
CA LYS A 81 0.84 9.66 -2.73
C LYS A 81 0.95 8.44 -1.84
N TYR A 82 -0.17 7.81 -1.47
CA TYR A 82 -0.20 6.57 -0.70
C TYR A 82 0.52 5.44 -1.44
N LEU A 83 0.22 5.22 -2.72
CA LEU A 83 0.90 4.23 -3.56
C LEU A 83 2.41 4.51 -3.65
N SER A 84 2.78 5.77 -3.89
CA SER A 84 4.19 6.21 -3.93
C SER A 84 4.90 6.02 -2.59
N HIS A 85 4.19 6.16 -1.46
CA HIS A 85 4.73 5.86 -0.14
C HIS A 85 4.99 4.36 0.01
N LEU A 86 4.05 3.50 -0.39
CA LEU A 86 4.23 2.03 -0.35
C LEU A 86 5.42 1.58 -1.19
N GLU A 87 5.61 2.13 -2.40
CA GLU A 87 6.78 1.81 -3.22
C GLU A 87 8.08 2.16 -2.51
N ARG A 88 8.16 3.34 -1.89
CA ARG A 88 9.36 3.79 -1.15
C ARG A 88 9.64 2.94 0.07
N SER A 89 8.61 2.63 0.88
CA SER A 89 8.79 1.89 2.14
C SER A 89 9.08 0.40 1.93
N THR A 90 8.53 -0.18 0.86
CA THR A 90 8.78 -1.59 0.51
C THR A 90 10.02 -1.76 -0.36
N GLY A 91 10.35 -0.77 -1.19
CA GLY A 91 11.35 -0.84 -2.26
C GLY A 91 10.86 -1.55 -3.53
N SER A 92 9.57 -1.93 -3.59
CA SER A 92 8.96 -2.65 -4.72
C SER A 92 8.22 -1.65 -5.59
N LYS A 93 8.10 -1.94 -6.89
CA LYS A 93 7.23 -1.17 -7.77
C LYS A 93 5.79 -1.65 -7.66
N ILE A 94 4.81 -0.80 -7.87
CA ILE A 94 3.41 -1.20 -7.99
C ILE A 94 3.09 -1.39 -9.47
N ALA A 95 2.66 -2.60 -9.82
CA ALA A 95 2.28 -2.94 -11.20
C ALA A 95 0.76 -2.90 -11.39
N LEU A 96 -0.01 -3.24 -10.35
CA LEU A 96 -1.47 -3.37 -10.42
C LEU A 96 -2.13 -2.67 -9.24
N VAL A 97 -3.24 -1.98 -9.51
CA VAL A 97 -4.10 -1.40 -8.47
C VAL A 97 -5.55 -1.77 -8.76
N SER A 98 -6.14 -2.64 -7.94
CA SER A 98 -7.58 -2.96 -7.97
C SER A 98 -8.32 -1.94 -7.11
N VAL A 99 -9.12 -1.13 -7.79
CA VAL A 99 -9.80 0.03 -7.21
C VAL A 99 -11.24 -0.26 -6.83
N ASN A 100 -11.90 -1.27 -7.41
CA ASN A 100 -13.22 -1.75 -6.99
C ASN A 100 -13.26 -3.30 -6.97
N PRO A 101 -14.38 -3.91 -6.53
CA PRO A 101 -14.52 -5.37 -6.47
C PRO A 101 -14.57 -6.06 -7.84
N ASP A 102 -14.93 -5.35 -8.92
CA ASP A 102 -14.98 -5.92 -10.27
C ASP A 102 -13.56 -6.15 -10.79
N ARG A 103 -13.34 -7.26 -11.51
CA ARG A 103 -12.07 -7.57 -12.16
C ARG A 103 -11.72 -6.52 -13.21
N ALA A 104 -12.71 -5.96 -13.90
CA ALA A 104 -12.49 -4.87 -14.86
C ALA A 104 -11.90 -3.62 -14.22
N ASP A 105 -12.08 -3.46 -12.90
CA ASP A 105 -11.68 -2.29 -12.15
C ASP A 105 -10.27 -2.44 -11.56
N THR A 106 -9.34 -2.85 -12.43
CA THR A 106 -7.91 -2.98 -12.13
C THR A 106 -7.09 -2.14 -13.10
N ILE A 107 -6.33 -1.20 -12.55
CA ILE A 107 -5.41 -0.35 -13.30
C ILE A 107 -4.06 -1.06 -13.41
N VAL A 108 -3.55 -1.15 -14.65
CA VAL A 108 -2.23 -1.70 -14.96
C VAL A 108 -1.24 -0.56 -15.16
N LEU A 109 -0.26 -0.45 -14.26
CA LEU A 109 0.75 0.62 -14.25
C LEU A 109 2.04 0.22 -14.97
N GLN A 110 2.39 -1.05 -14.91
CA GLN A 110 3.58 -1.61 -15.56
C GLN A 110 3.23 -2.99 -16.09
N GLU A 111 3.65 -3.29 -17.33
CA GLU A 111 3.63 -4.66 -17.82
C GLU A 111 4.73 -5.46 -17.11
N THR A 112 4.34 -6.52 -16.43
CA THR A 112 5.25 -7.35 -15.64
C THR A 112 5.88 -8.49 -16.44
N GLY A 113 5.61 -8.58 -17.74
CA GLY A 113 6.16 -9.62 -18.64
C GLY A 113 5.76 -11.05 -18.27
N LEU A 114 4.75 -11.22 -17.41
CA LEU A 114 4.09 -12.48 -17.07
C LEU A 114 2.93 -12.78 -18.02
#